data_AF-A0A832XVR5-F1
#
_entry.id   AF-A0A832XVR5-F1
#
_cell.length_a   1.000
_cell.length_b   1.000
_cell.length_c   1.000
_cell.angle_alpha   90.00
_cell.angle_beta   90.00
_cell.angle_gamma   90.00
#
_symmetry.space_group_name_H-M   'P 1'
#
loop_
_entity.id
_entity.type
_entity.pdbx_description
1 polymer ?
#
loop_
_entity_poly.entity_id
_entity_poly.type
_entity_poly.pdbx_seq_one_letter_code
_entity_poly.pdbx_strand_id
1 'polypeptide(L)'
;MSEGEQYLLDKETWGQRELLEVICRRHFVLGNQGLLELSWHVNGRDGRNPSACLRSLNRHLKQLSLIGVLDEGDPPVLSIGRLPILPMVMPSWQQALVWALVSGFVTIAGSLWATHLDPSSATLGSSVIQSALLTFTLPVIGSALLASYARLLLAARFEIDAGHLIPLALPVLSPVWPFGIVATLGQLRPDLQPVPDRRSLGFFELVVPTVLFFCGTVLTLVGLSLTANQPPAYEAAPIILDTNFLIETLNSMGFGTDLALKLQWIHPTGLAGIGLSIVGWGLLLPIPGFPGDRILHALIGPIEMTHESNQTSLFISTLAFLLLIFISTEYWPWLLLAAIAAWRRFSPEQTPSPFIVDEYAGLNEVSMRQIGSLLLAILVLGYPGLEPSHELEGWDEGLSTDTWPSFMGFEDGQAEVELTLEPAGIMPVSGWLQMRVEGAPTGGWQIYSECLDDRGVCRFDDATQASPG
;
A
#
# COMPACT_ATOMS: atom_id res chain seq x y z
N MET A 1 -47.91 10.44 55.55
CA MET A 1 -46.68 11.25 55.40
C MET A 1 -45.53 10.30 55.62
N SER A 2 -44.87 9.83 54.56
CA SER A 2 -43.71 8.95 54.67
C SER A 2 -42.49 9.79 55.04
N GLU A 3 -41.75 9.33 56.04
CA GLU A 3 -40.45 9.89 56.45
C GLU A 3 -39.54 9.98 55.23
N GLY A 4 -39.01 11.18 54.97
CA GLY A 4 -38.03 11.40 53.93
C GLY A 4 -36.72 10.74 54.33
N GLU A 5 -36.22 9.80 53.52
CA GLU A 5 -34.85 9.31 53.63
C GLU A 5 -33.87 10.48 53.64
N GLN A 6 -33.24 10.73 54.78
CA GLN A 6 -32.10 11.64 54.87
C GLN A 6 -30.91 10.99 54.19
N TYR A 7 -30.57 11.46 52.99
CA TYR A 7 -29.28 11.18 52.39
C TYR A 7 -28.17 11.77 53.27
N LEU A 8 -27.49 10.91 54.03
CA LEU A 8 -26.28 11.24 54.78
C LEU A 8 -25.17 11.58 53.78
N LEU A 9 -25.01 12.87 53.49
CA LEU A 9 -23.85 13.39 52.79
C LEU A 9 -22.62 13.22 53.69
N ASP A 10 -21.71 12.36 53.24
CA ASP A 10 -20.42 12.12 53.89
C ASP A 10 -19.65 13.45 53.95
N LYS A 11 -19.18 13.83 55.15
CA LYS A 11 -18.61 15.15 55.44
C LYS A 11 -17.10 15.22 55.25
N GLU A 12 -16.44 14.10 54.96
CA GLU A 12 -15.00 14.07 54.70
C GLU A 12 -14.71 14.46 53.25
N THR A 13 -13.89 15.49 53.07
CA THR A 13 -13.31 15.82 51.76
C THR A 13 -12.31 14.74 51.40
N TRP A 14 -12.74 13.75 50.61
CA TRP A 14 -11.86 12.67 50.16
C TRP A 14 -10.68 13.24 49.36
N GLY A 15 -9.49 12.74 49.64
CA GLY A 15 -8.34 12.95 48.76
C GLY A 15 -8.58 12.31 47.39
N GLN A 16 -7.91 12.80 46.34
CA GLN A 16 -8.05 12.25 44.98
C GLN A 16 -7.80 10.73 44.95
N ARG A 17 -6.80 10.27 45.70
CA ARG A 17 -6.47 8.84 45.80
C ARG A 17 -7.58 8.04 46.49
N GLU A 18 -8.11 8.51 47.61
CA GLU A 18 -9.17 7.83 48.37
C GLU A 18 -10.44 7.68 47.54
N LEU A 19 -10.84 8.75 46.85
CA LEU A 19 -11.96 8.73 45.92
C LEU A 19 -11.77 7.66 44.82
N LEU A 20 -10.57 7.62 44.22
CA LEU A 20 -10.27 6.65 43.16
C LEU A 20 -10.20 5.22 43.70
N GLU A 21 -9.67 4.98 44.91
CA GLU A 21 -9.74 3.67 45.55
C GLU A 21 -11.18 3.22 45.75
N VAL A 22 -12.07 4.09 46.24
CA VAL A 22 -13.48 3.76 46.45
C VAL A 22 -14.17 3.42 45.12
N ILE A 23 -13.89 4.17 44.05
CA ILE A 23 -14.43 3.89 42.72
C ILE A 23 -13.92 2.55 42.21
N CYS A 24 -12.61 2.30 42.27
CA CYS A 24 -11.99 1.06 41.77
C CYS A 24 -12.41 -0.17 42.56
N ARG A 25 -12.58 -0.07 43.89
CA ARG A 25 -13.09 -1.16 44.74
C ARG A 25 -14.47 -1.66 44.32
N ARG A 26 -15.28 -0.87 43.62
CA ARG A 26 -16.58 -1.33 43.08
C ARG A 26 -16.42 -2.39 41.98
N HIS A 27 -15.30 -2.38 41.26
CA HIS A 27 -15.04 -3.23 40.11
C HIS A 27 -13.94 -4.27 40.37
N PHE A 28 -12.97 -3.94 41.22
CA PHE A 28 -11.77 -4.74 41.48
C PHE A 28 -11.58 -5.02 42.97
N VAL A 29 -10.90 -6.13 43.27
CA VAL A 29 -10.25 -6.36 44.57
C VAL A 29 -8.87 -5.72 44.49
N LEU A 30 -8.67 -4.63 45.25
CA LEU A 30 -7.41 -3.90 45.28
C LEU A 30 -6.41 -4.61 46.22
N GLY A 31 -5.21 -4.87 45.72
CA GLY A 31 -4.05 -5.38 46.45
C GLY A 31 -3.04 -4.28 46.75
N ASN A 32 -1.75 -4.63 46.70
CA ASN A 32 -0.66 -3.71 46.97
C ASN A 32 -0.60 -2.58 45.94
N GLN A 33 -0.08 -1.43 46.36
CA GLN A 33 0.18 -0.31 45.47
C GLN A 33 1.25 -0.69 44.43
N GLY A 34 1.02 -0.31 43.17
CA GLY A 34 1.98 -0.46 42.09
C GLY A 34 3.06 0.63 42.11
N LEU A 35 3.82 0.73 41.02
CA LEU A 35 4.94 1.67 40.88
C LEU A 35 4.48 3.14 40.79
N LEU A 36 3.30 3.40 40.23
CA LEU A 36 2.72 4.73 40.12
C LEU A 36 1.87 5.07 41.34
N GLU A 37 1.75 6.36 41.67
CA GLU A 37 1.01 6.85 42.85
C GLU A 37 -0.48 6.45 42.83
N LEU A 38 -1.08 6.40 41.63
CA LEU A 38 -2.45 5.97 41.36
C LEU A 38 -2.47 4.62 40.64
N SER A 39 -1.74 3.65 41.18
CA SER A 39 -1.75 2.28 40.66
C SER A 39 -1.84 1.21 41.75
N TRP A 40 -2.50 0.11 41.43
CA TRP A 40 -2.73 -1.01 42.34
C TRP A 40 -2.67 -2.33 41.59
N HIS A 41 -2.16 -3.36 42.24
CA HIS A 41 -2.41 -4.73 41.81
C HIS A 41 -3.89 -5.05 41.99
N VAL A 42 -4.54 -5.58 40.96
CA VAL A 42 -5.98 -5.81 40.97
C VAL A 42 -6.35 -7.21 40.53
N ASN A 43 -7.41 -7.74 41.12
CA ASN A 43 -8.12 -8.90 40.60
C ASN A 43 -9.58 -8.54 40.38
N GLY A 44 -10.21 -9.20 39.41
CA GLY A 44 -11.63 -8.94 39.14
C GLY A 44 -12.49 -9.33 40.33
N ARG A 45 -13.40 -8.43 40.72
CA ARG A 45 -14.29 -8.65 41.85
C ARG A 45 -15.36 -9.68 41.49
N ASP A 46 -15.69 -10.55 42.44
CA ASP A 46 -16.70 -11.62 42.31
C ASP A 46 -16.36 -12.65 41.22
N GLY A 47 -15.06 -12.91 40.98
CA GLY A 47 -14.59 -13.85 39.96
C GLY A 47 -14.79 -13.36 38.51
N ARG A 48 -15.13 -12.08 38.32
CA ARG A 48 -15.22 -11.48 36.98
C ARG A 48 -13.84 -11.36 36.34
N ASN A 49 -13.79 -11.38 35.02
CA ASN A 49 -12.56 -11.14 34.28
C ASN A 49 -12.08 -9.68 34.49
N PRO A 50 -10.81 -9.44 34.85
CA PRO A 50 -10.22 -8.10 34.99
C PRO A 50 -10.50 -7.15 33.82
N SER A 51 -10.39 -7.64 32.57
CA SER A 51 -10.69 -6.89 31.35
C SER A 51 -12.14 -6.40 31.28
N ALA A 52 -13.09 -7.23 31.70
CA ALA A 52 -14.51 -6.85 31.75
C ALA A 52 -14.77 -5.80 32.84
N CYS A 53 -14.09 -5.93 33.98
CA CYS A 53 -14.12 -4.93 35.05
C CYS A 53 -13.55 -3.59 34.59
N LEU A 54 -12.45 -3.60 33.83
CA LEU A 54 -11.83 -2.40 33.27
C LEU A 54 -12.79 -1.62 32.36
N ARG A 55 -13.47 -2.31 31.43
CA ARG A 55 -14.47 -1.68 30.56
C ARG A 55 -15.60 -1.03 31.36
N SER A 56 -16.05 -1.69 32.43
CA SER A 56 -17.09 -1.13 33.31
C SER A 56 -16.58 0.09 34.09
N LEU A 57 -15.34 0.05 34.57
CA LEU A 57 -14.70 1.16 35.28
C LEU A 57 -14.52 2.37 34.34
N ASN A 58 -14.02 2.14 33.13
CA ASN A 58 -13.74 3.21 32.17
C ASN A 58 -15.00 3.94 31.68
N ARG A 59 -16.17 3.28 31.63
CA ARG A 59 -17.45 3.98 31.40
C ARG A 59 -17.76 5.04 32.45
N HIS A 60 -17.35 4.80 33.69
CA HIS A 60 -17.51 5.75 34.79
C HIS A 60 -16.38 6.79 34.77
N LEU A 61 -15.12 6.37 34.64
CA LEU A 61 -13.95 7.28 34.65
C LEU A 61 -13.97 8.28 33.48
N LYS A 62 -14.50 7.90 32.31
CA LYS A 62 -14.60 8.79 31.14
C LYS A 62 -15.40 10.07 31.45
N GLN A 63 -16.41 10.00 32.32
CA GLN A 63 -17.20 11.16 32.75
C GLN A 63 -16.38 12.14 33.61
N LEU A 64 -15.33 11.65 34.25
CA LEU A 64 -14.42 12.41 35.11
C LEU A 64 -13.14 12.85 34.38
N SER A 65 -13.08 12.72 33.05
CA SER A 65 -11.87 12.90 32.22
C SER A 65 -10.67 12.06 32.65
N LEU A 66 -10.95 10.87 33.21
CA LEU A 66 -9.96 9.89 33.62
C LEU A 66 -10.07 8.61 32.78
N ILE A 67 -8.99 7.83 32.77
CA ILE A 67 -8.95 6.51 32.15
C ILE A 67 -8.13 5.56 33.01
N GLY A 68 -8.65 4.35 33.21
CA GLY A 68 -7.91 3.23 33.81
C GLY A 68 -7.24 2.41 32.71
N VAL A 69 -6.00 2.01 32.94
CA VAL A 69 -5.19 1.15 32.07
C VAL A 69 -4.78 -0.09 32.87
N LEU A 70 -4.81 -1.26 32.23
CA LEU A 70 -4.49 -2.53 32.85
C LEU A 70 -3.25 -3.14 32.18
N ASP A 71 -2.13 -3.12 32.90
CA ASP A 71 -0.84 -3.62 32.43
C ASP A 71 -0.71 -5.13 32.66
N GLU A 72 0.19 -5.77 31.91
CA GLU A 72 0.50 -7.20 32.05
C GLU A 72 1.03 -7.54 33.46
N GLY A 73 0.68 -8.72 33.99
CA GLY A 73 1.12 -9.21 35.30
C GLY A 73 0.17 -10.22 35.94
N ASP A 74 0.64 -10.92 36.97
CA ASP A 74 -0.18 -11.81 37.80
C ASP A 74 0.11 -11.55 39.30
N PRO A 75 -0.74 -10.76 39.99
CA PRO A 75 -1.95 -10.08 39.51
C PRO A 75 -1.65 -8.83 38.64
N PRO A 76 -2.54 -8.47 37.70
CA PRO A 76 -2.34 -7.32 36.81
C PRO A 76 -2.34 -5.99 37.57
N VAL A 77 -1.71 -4.98 36.98
CA VAL A 77 -1.60 -3.63 37.58
C VAL A 77 -2.58 -2.69 36.90
N LEU A 78 -3.52 -2.15 37.68
CA LEU A 78 -4.41 -1.07 37.25
C LEU A 78 -3.74 0.27 37.55
N SER A 79 -3.55 1.10 36.54
CA SER A 79 -3.12 2.49 36.69
C SER A 79 -4.23 3.44 36.24
N ILE A 80 -4.39 4.58 36.92
CA ILE A 80 -5.37 5.61 36.57
C ILE A 80 -4.65 6.87 36.12
N GLY A 81 -4.93 7.30 34.90
CA GLY A 81 -4.41 8.51 34.30
C GLY A 81 -5.51 9.47 33.89
N ARG A 82 -5.10 10.64 33.41
CA ARG A 82 -5.99 11.56 32.70
C ARG A 82 -6.26 11.01 31.30
N LEU A 83 -7.49 11.18 30.84
CA LEU A 83 -7.80 10.90 29.45
C LEU A 83 -6.96 11.84 28.55
N PRO A 84 -6.26 11.32 27.53
CA PRO A 84 -5.50 12.16 26.61
C PRO A 84 -6.41 13.20 25.95
N ILE A 85 -5.93 14.43 25.82
CA ILE A 85 -6.63 15.47 25.06
C ILE A 85 -6.34 15.21 23.59
N LEU A 86 -7.33 14.67 22.87
CA LEU A 86 -7.18 14.47 21.44
C LEU A 86 -7.11 15.84 20.72
N PRO A 87 -6.17 16.02 19.79
CA PRO A 87 -6.14 17.21 18.96
C PRO A 87 -7.45 17.30 18.17
N MET A 88 -7.92 18.53 17.94
CA MET A 88 -9.14 18.76 17.19
C MET A 88 -9.00 18.20 15.77
N VAL A 89 -9.85 17.21 15.44
CA VAL A 89 -10.00 16.67 14.08
C VAL A 89 -10.43 17.82 13.16
N MET A 90 -9.90 17.86 11.93
CA MET A 90 -10.27 18.90 10.98
C MET A 90 -11.79 18.93 10.79
N PRO A 91 -12.43 20.12 10.83
CA PRO A 91 -13.84 20.27 10.51
C PRO A 91 -14.17 19.68 9.14
N SER A 92 -15.40 19.16 8.97
CA SER A 92 -15.82 18.46 7.76
C SER A 92 -15.62 19.27 6.47
N TRP A 93 -15.75 20.61 6.52
CA TRP A 93 -15.52 21.46 5.35
C TRP A 93 -14.04 21.54 4.95
N GLN A 94 -13.11 21.54 5.92
CA GLN A 94 -11.66 21.50 5.65
C GLN A 94 -11.27 20.15 5.08
N GLN A 95 -11.84 19.07 5.63
CA GLN A 95 -11.65 17.73 5.07
C GLN A 95 -12.17 17.66 3.64
N ALA A 96 -13.38 18.14 3.37
CA ALA A 96 -13.96 18.17 2.02
C ALA A 96 -13.07 18.98 1.05
N LEU A 97 -12.50 20.10 1.50
CA LEU A 97 -11.58 20.91 0.71
C LEU A 97 -10.29 20.14 0.39
N VAL A 98 -9.69 19.45 1.37
CA VAL A 98 -8.50 18.61 1.15
C VAL A 98 -8.80 17.49 0.16
N TRP A 99 -9.92 16.79 0.33
CA TRP A 99 -10.35 15.73 -0.60
C TRP A 99 -10.60 16.28 -2.02
N ALA A 100 -11.18 17.47 -2.15
CA ALA A 100 -11.38 18.12 -3.44
C ALA A 100 -10.05 18.49 -4.11
N LEU A 101 -9.11 19.08 -3.37
CA LEU A 101 -7.77 19.42 -3.88
C LEU A 101 -7.00 18.17 -4.32
N VAL A 102 -7.01 17.12 -3.50
CA VAL A 102 -6.35 15.85 -3.82
C VAL A 102 -6.99 15.20 -5.05
N SER A 103 -8.32 15.22 -5.17
CA SER A 103 -9.02 14.76 -6.37
C SER A 103 -8.59 15.54 -7.62
N GLY A 104 -8.37 16.85 -7.49
CA GLY A 104 -7.80 17.68 -8.55
C GLY A 104 -6.40 17.23 -8.97
N PHE A 105 -5.51 16.97 -8.01
CA PHE A 105 -4.15 16.49 -8.30
C PHE A 105 -4.14 15.11 -8.94
N VAL A 106 -4.97 14.19 -8.46
CA VAL A 106 -5.12 12.86 -9.05
C VAL A 106 -5.70 12.97 -10.47
N THR A 107 -6.62 13.90 -10.72
CA THR A 107 -7.16 14.15 -12.07
C THR A 107 -6.08 14.67 -13.02
N ILE A 108 -5.22 15.58 -12.55
CA ILE A 108 -4.08 16.06 -13.34
C ILE A 108 -3.14 14.90 -13.65
N ALA A 109 -2.78 14.06 -12.67
CA ALA A 109 -1.94 12.88 -12.90
C ALA A 109 -2.58 11.92 -13.93
N GLY A 110 -3.89 11.65 -13.81
CA GLY A 110 -4.63 10.82 -14.76
C GLY A 110 -4.67 11.43 -16.17
N SER A 111 -4.81 12.76 -16.28
CA SER A 111 -4.76 13.44 -17.58
C SER A 111 -3.38 13.37 -18.23
N LEU A 112 -2.30 13.49 -17.43
CA LEU A 112 -0.93 13.34 -17.91
C LEU A 112 -0.69 11.93 -18.46
N TRP A 113 -1.18 10.89 -17.77
CA TRP A 113 -1.14 9.52 -18.28
C TRP A 113 -1.96 9.37 -19.56
N ALA A 114 -3.18 9.91 -19.60
CA ALA A 114 -4.03 9.82 -20.78
C ALA A 114 -3.39 10.50 -22.01
N THR A 115 -2.73 11.65 -21.84
CA THR A 115 -1.98 12.30 -22.94
C THR A 115 -0.68 11.60 -23.29
N HIS A 116 -0.08 10.87 -22.35
CA HIS A 116 1.07 10.04 -22.64
C HIS A 116 0.67 8.87 -23.58
N LEU A 117 -0.55 8.35 -23.43
CA LEU A 117 -1.12 7.35 -24.33
C LEU A 117 -1.64 7.94 -25.66
N ASP A 118 -2.07 9.19 -25.69
CA ASP A 118 -2.52 9.88 -26.90
C ASP A 118 -1.89 11.29 -26.98
N PRO A 119 -0.67 11.41 -27.54
CA PRO A 119 0.07 12.67 -27.61
C PRO A 119 -0.64 13.77 -28.42
N SER A 120 -1.56 13.38 -29.31
CA SER A 120 -2.34 14.33 -30.12
C SER A 120 -3.33 15.16 -29.29
N SER A 121 -3.63 14.71 -28.07
CA SER A 121 -4.60 15.31 -27.18
C SER A 121 -3.99 16.34 -26.22
N ALA A 122 -4.69 17.45 -25.98
CA ALA A 122 -4.26 18.44 -25.01
C ALA A 122 -4.51 17.96 -23.57
N THR A 123 -3.52 18.08 -22.69
CA THR A 123 -3.58 17.66 -21.27
C THR A 123 -4.76 18.23 -20.50
N LEU A 124 -5.05 19.51 -20.70
CA LEU A 124 -6.18 20.20 -20.09
C LEU A 124 -7.43 20.25 -21.00
N GLY A 125 -7.47 19.40 -22.03
CA GLY A 125 -8.64 19.23 -22.89
C GLY A 125 -9.83 18.70 -22.08
N SER A 126 -11.03 19.22 -22.35
CA SER A 126 -12.23 18.84 -21.59
C SER A 126 -12.53 17.35 -21.65
N SER A 127 -12.31 16.71 -22.80
CA SER A 127 -12.48 15.27 -23.00
C SER A 127 -11.49 14.44 -22.19
N VAL A 128 -10.21 14.85 -22.16
CA VAL A 128 -9.14 14.18 -21.42
C VAL A 128 -9.35 14.31 -19.91
N ILE A 129 -9.75 15.49 -19.43
CA ILE A 129 -10.07 15.69 -18.02
C ILE A 129 -11.28 14.82 -17.63
N GLN A 130 -12.31 14.77 -18.47
CA GLN A 130 -13.50 13.97 -18.19
C GLN A 130 -13.17 12.47 -18.17
N SER A 131 -12.37 11.99 -19.12
CA SER A 131 -11.96 10.59 -19.16
C SER A 131 -11.09 10.25 -17.94
N ALA A 132 -10.06 11.06 -17.64
CA ALA A 132 -9.21 10.89 -16.47
C ALA A 132 -9.99 10.88 -15.15
N LEU A 133 -11.00 11.75 -15.03
CA LEU A 133 -11.86 11.77 -13.84
C LEU A 133 -12.61 10.44 -13.66
N LEU A 134 -13.15 9.88 -14.75
CA LEU A 134 -13.92 8.65 -14.72
C LEU A 134 -13.05 7.39 -14.57
N THR A 135 -11.93 7.33 -15.29
CA THR A 135 -11.11 6.11 -15.41
C THR A 135 -9.95 6.06 -14.44
N PHE A 136 -9.55 7.18 -13.83
CA PHE A 136 -8.44 7.24 -12.87
C PHE A 136 -8.85 7.84 -11.53
N THR A 137 -9.35 9.08 -11.50
CA THR A 137 -9.65 9.79 -10.24
C THR A 137 -10.73 9.12 -9.42
N LEU A 138 -11.89 8.80 -10.02
CA LEU A 138 -12.98 8.14 -9.31
C LEU A 138 -12.55 6.79 -8.73
N PRO A 139 -11.85 5.90 -9.47
CA PRO A 139 -11.27 4.68 -8.90
C PRO A 139 -10.35 4.91 -7.69
N VAL A 140 -9.38 5.84 -7.80
CA VAL A 140 -8.41 6.13 -6.72
C VAL A 140 -9.12 6.71 -5.49
N ILE A 141 -9.87 7.80 -5.68
CA ILE A 141 -10.54 8.52 -4.60
C ILE A 141 -11.66 7.68 -4.00
N GLY A 142 -12.42 6.96 -4.83
CA GLY A 142 -13.46 6.04 -4.39
C GLY A 142 -12.91 4.93 -3.50
N SER A 143 -11.77 4.33 -3.87
CA SER A 143 -11.12 3.29 -3.07
C SER A 143 -10.57 3.85 -1.74
N ALA A 144 -9.96 5.04 -1.77
CA ALA A 144 -9.47 5.71 -0.56
C ALA A 144 -10.62 6.11 0.38
N LEU A 145 -11.75 6.57 -0.16
CA LEU A 145 -12.96 6.84 0.62
C LEU A 145 -13.53 5.56 1.22
N LEU A 146 -13.60 4.47 0.44
CA LEU A 146 -14.06 3.17 0.95
C LEU A 146 -13.18 2.70 2.12
N ALA A 147 -11.85 2.81 2.00
CA ALA A 147 -10.92 2.48 3.07
C ALA A 147 -11.14 3.38 4.31
N SER A 148 -11.40 4.67 4.10
CA SER A 148 -11.71 5.65 5.15
C SER A 148 -12.99 5.27 5.91
N TYR A 149 -14.06 4.92 5.20
CA TYR A 149 -15.32 4.48 5.82
C TYR A 149 -15.19 3.12 6.50
N ALA A 150 -14.48 2.16 5.91
CA ALA A 150 -14.22 0.86 6.52
C ALA A 150 -13.48 1.01 7.85
N ARG A 151 -12.48 1.92 7.92
CA ARG A 151 -11.78 2.27 9.16
C ARG A 151 -12.74 2.84 10.20
N LEU A 152 -13.63 3.76 9.84
CA LEU A 152 -14.60 4.36 10.77
C LEU A 152 -15.63 3.34 11.30
N LEU A 153 -16.14 2.46 10.45
CA LEU A 153 -17.05 1.39 10.85
C LEU A 153 -16.40 0.45 11.87
N LEU A 154 -15.13 0.10 11.62
CA LEU A 154 -14.36 -0.73 12.54
C LEU A 154 -14.02 0.01 13.84
N ALA A 155 -13.69 1.30 13.77
CA ALA A 155 -13.44 2.15 14.93
C ALA A 155 -14.67 2.20 15.85
N ALA A 156 -15.85 2.41 15.29
CA ALA A 156 -17.11 2.43 16.04
C ALA A 156 -17.39 1.07 16.72
N ARG A 157 -17.07 -0.04 16.05
CA ARG A 157 -17.22 -1.39 16.61
C ARG A 157 -16.29 -1.64 17.81
N PHE A 158 -15.12 -1.03 17.82
CA PHE A 158 -14.14 -1.12 18.90
C PHE A 158 -14.18 0.06 19.88
N GLU A 159 -15.15 0.97 19.76
CA GLU A 159 -15.22 2.18 20.61
C GLU A 159 -13.95 3.05 20.56
N ILE A 160 -13.27 3.06 19.39
CA ILE A 160 -12.08 3.85 19.14
C ILE A 160 -12.48 5.18 18.48
N ASP A 161 -12.01 6.30 19.03
CA ASP A 161 -12.25 7.63 18.45
C ASP A 161 -11.37 7.82 17.20
N ALA A 162 -11.95 7.77 15.99
CA ALA A 162 -11.22 7.91 14.72
C ALA A 162 -11.85 8.97 13.80
N GLY A 163 -11.01 9.63 13.01
CA GLY A 163 -11.43 10.53 11.93
C GLY A 163 -11.22 9.91 10.54
N HIS A 164 -11.76 10.57 9.51
CA HIS A 164 -11.52 10.20 8.12
C HIS A 164 -10.03 10.26 7.76
N LEU A 165 -9.60 9.41 6.84
CA LEU A 165 -8.26 9.46 6.27
C LEU A 165 -8.02 10.77 5.50
N ILE A 166 -6.75 11.18 5.45
CA ILE A 166 -6.25 12.24 4.58
C ILE A 166 -5.42 11.57 3.48
N PRO A 167 -5.89 11.58 2.22
CA PRO A 167 -5.08 11.11 1.11
C PRO A 167 -3.99 12.13 0.77
N LEU A 168 -2.85 11.63 0.31
CA LEU A 168 -1.73 12.42 -0.20
C LEU A 168 -1.48 12.03 -1.65
N ALA A 169 -1.38 13.03 -2.52
CA ALA A 169 -1.22 12.86 -3.95
C ALA A 169 -0.20 13.87 -4.51
N LEU A 170 0.44 13.50 -5.61
CA LEU A 170 1.35 14.34 -6.38
C LEU A 170 0.85 14.43 -7.83
N PRO A 171 0.68 15.65 -8.39
CA PRO A 171 0.25 15.85 -9.76
C PRO A 171 1.44 15.73 -10.73
N VAL A 172 2.18 14.62 -10.66
CA VAL A 172 3.39 14.40 -11.45
C VAL A 172 3.26 13.06 -12.16
N LEU A 173 3.63 13.05 -13.45
CA LEU A 173 3.89 11.83 -14.19
C LEU A 173 5.41 11.68 -14.31
N SER A 174 5.95 10.60 -13.75
CA SER A 174 7.37 10.26 -13.82
C SER A 174 7.52 8.75 -13.92
N PRO A 175 8.54 8.23 -14.65
CA PRO A 175 8.87 6.81 -14.64
C PRO A 175 9.12 6.26 -13.23
N VAL A 176 9.54 7.13 -12.31
CA VAL A 176 9.86 6.78 -10.92
C VAL A 176 8.60 6.72 -10.02
N TRP A 177 7.49 7.34 -10.42
CA TRP A 177 6.21 7.26 -9.69
C TRP A 177 5.03 7.76 -10.54
N PRO A 178 4.40 6.91 -11.37
CA PRO A 178 3.30 7.32 -12.25
C PRO A 178 1.91 7.30 -11.58
N PHE A 179 1.80 6.88 -10.31
CA PHE A 179 0.54 6.47 -9.70
C PHE A 179 -0.35 7.60 -9.17
N GLY A 180 0.13 8.84 -9.10
CA GLY A 180 -0.61 10.02 -8.62
C GLY A 180 -0.92 10.04 -7.10
N ILE A 181 -1.19 8.90 -6.47
CA ILE A 181 -1.37 8.74 -5.02
C ILE A 181 -0.06 8.29 -4.36
N VAL A 182 0.21 8.80 -3.15
CA VAL A 182 1.43 8.48 -2.38
C VAL A 182 1.10 7.75 -1.08
N ALA A 183 0.10 8.21 -0.34
CA ALA A 183 -0.26 7.62 0.95
C ALA A 183 -1.68 8.01 1.39
N THR A 184 -2.19 7.30 2.41
CA THR A 184 -3.38 7.71 3.18
C THR A 184 -3.04 7.72 4.66
N LEU A 185 -3.21 8.87 5.33
CA LEU A 185 -2.82 9.05 6.73
C LEU A 185 -4.04 9.24 7.65
N GLY A 186 -3.93 8.77 8.89
CA GLY A 186 -4.88 9.11 9.95
C GLY A 186 -4.64 10.53 10.47
N GLN A 187 -5.70 11.21 10.94
CA GLN A 187 -5.61 12.58 11.47
C GLN A 187 -5.14 12.63 12.93
N LEU A 188 -5.49 11.59 13.69
CA LEU A 188 -5.21 11.52 15.11
C LEU A 188 -3.86 10.85 15.33
N ARG A 189 -3.12 11.36 16.32
CA ARG A 189 -1.88 10.70 16.71
C ARG A 189 -2.20 9.41 17.47
N PRO A 190 -1.51 8.30 17.15
CA PRO A 190 -1.83 6.97 17.69
C PRO A 190 -1.52 6.82 19.20
N ASP A 191 -0.64 7.66 19.74
CA ASP A 191 -0.27 7.71 21.16
C ASP A 191 -1.29 8.40 22.05
N LEU A 192 -2.16 9.23 21.45
CA LEU A 192 -3.24 9.92 22.17
C LEU A 192 -4.59 9.21 22.00
N GLN A 193 -4.63 8.18 21.17
CA GLN A 193 -5.84 7.45 20.84
C GLN A 193 -5.94 6.19 21.70
N PRO A 194 -6.82 6.15 22.73
CA PRO A 194 -6.97 4.96 23.55
C PRO A 194 -7.57 3.82 22.75
N VAL A 195 -6.80 2.75 22.56
CA VAL A 195 -7.23 1.52 21.89
C VAL A 195 -7.56 0.48 22.95
N PRO A 196 -8.73 -0.19 22.90
CA PRO A 196 -9.17 -1.07 23.98
C PRO A 196 -8.21 -2.21 24.30
N ASP A 197 -7.74 -2.92 23.27
CA ASP A 197 -6.89 -4.10 23.40
C ASP A 197 -6.01 -4.29 22.14
N ARG A 198 -5.00 -5.17 22.26
CA ARG A 198 -4.07 -5.50 21.16
C ARG A 198 -4.79 -6.03 19.92
N ARG A 199 -5.88 -6.78 20.11
CA ARG A 199 -6.70 -7.30 19.01
C ARG A 199 -7.32 -6.18 18.19
N SER A 200 -7.95 -5.21 18.86
CA SER A 200 -8.58 -4.07 18.19
C SER A 200 -7.54 -3.26 17.42
N LEU A 201 -6.36 -3.03 18.00
CA LEU A 201 -5.24 -2.35 17.32
C LEU A 201 -4.87 -3.05 16.00
N GLY A 202 -4.66 -4.36 16.05
CA GLY A 202 -4.23 -5.13 14.88
C GLY A 202 -5.25 -5.05 13.72
N PHE A 203 -6.54 -5.27 13.99
CA PHE A 203 -7.56 -5.16 12.95
C PHE A 203 -7.77 -3.70 12.48
N PHE A 204 -7.72 -2.74 13.40
CA PHE A 204 -7.89 -1.32 13.10
C PHE A 204 -6.79 -0.77 12.18
N GLU A 205 -5.56 -1.25 12.31
CA GLU A 205 -4.46 -0.84 11.44
C GLU A 205 -4.40 -1.65 10.14
N LEU A 206 -4.89 -2.89 10.13
CA LEU A 206 -4.91 -3.75 8.96
C LEU A 206 -6.00 -3.40 7.94
N VAL A 207 -7.11 -2.81 8.36
CA VAL A 207 -8.27 -2.55 7.50
C VAL A 207 -7.97 -1.64 6.31
N VAL A 208 -7.23 -0.54 6.52
CA VAL A 208 -6.96 0.44 5.45
C VAL A 208 -6.06 -0.17 4.37
N PRO A 209 -4.87 -0.72 4.70
CA PRO A 209 -4.04 -1.40 3.72
C PRO A 209 -4.77 -2.52 2.96
N THR A 210 -5.57 -3.31 3.66
CA THR A 210 -6.29 -4.45 3.05
C THR A 210 -7.32 -3.98 2.03
N VAL A 211 -8.10 -2.93 2.35
CA VAL A 211 -9.09 -2.39 1.41
C VAL A 211 -8.40 -1.78 0.19
N LEU A 212 -7.32 -1.00 0.38
CA LEU A 212 -6.56 -0.42 -0.72
C LEU A 212 -5.96 -1.50 -1.62
N PHE A 213 -5.34 -2.53 -1.03
CA PHE A 213 -4.74 -3.64 -1.76
C PHE A 213 -5.79 -4.43 -2.57
N PHE A 214 -6.94 -4.74 -1.96
CA PHE A 214 -8.00 -5.49 -2.63
C PHE A 214 -8.66 -4.68 -3.75
N CYS A 215 -9.04 -3.43 -3.48
CA CYS A 215 -9.56 -2.54 -4.52
C CYS A 215 -8.54 -2.35 -5.65
N GLY A 216 -7.26 -2.19 -5.29
CA GLY A 216 -6.16 -2.09 -6.24
C GLY A 216 -6.09 -3.31 -7.15
N THR A 217 -6.08 -4.51 -6.57
CA THR A 217 -6.06 -5.78 -7.32
C THR A 217 -7.22 -5.89 -8.30
N VAL A 218 -8.45 -5.58 -7.85
CA VAL A 218 -9.64 -5.62 -8.71
C VAL A 218 -9.55 -4.60 -9.85
N LEU A 219 -9.12 -3.37 -9.55
CA LEU A 219 -8.98 -2.31 -10.55
C LEU A 219 -7.86 -2.61 -11.56
N THR A 220 -6.77 -3.26 -11.14
CA THR A 220 -5.70 -3.72 -12.04
C THR A 220 -6.26 -4.72 -13.05
N LEU A 221 -7.00 -5.74 -12.61
CA LEU A 221 -7.61 -6.73 -13.50
C LEU A 221 -8.62 -6.08 -14.47
N VAL A 222 -9.46 -5.17 -13.97
CA VAL A 222 -10.39 -4.41 -14.83
C VAL A 222 -9.60 -3.58 -15.84
N GLY A 223 -8.55 -2.88 -15.42
CA GLY A 223 -7.68 -2.11 -16.31
C GLY A 223 -7.05 -2.96 -17.40
N LEU A 224 -6.45 -4.09 -17.06
CA LEU A 224 -5.86 -5.05 -18.01
C LEU A 224 -6.89 -5.56 -19.03
N SER A 225 -8.14 -5.77 -18.61
CA SER A 225 -9.22 -6.16 -19.52
C SER A 225 -9.63 -5.06 -20.50
N LEU A 226 -9.47 -3.79 -20.10
CA LEU A 226 -9.79 -2.61 -20.93
C LEU A 226 -8.61 -2.15 -21.80
N THR A 227 -7.38 -2.54 -21.46
CA THR A 227 -6.19 -2.19 -22.25
C THR A 227 -6.23 -2.86 -23.63
N ALA A 228 -6.02 -2.06 -24.67
CA ALA A 228 -5.94 -2.52 -26.05
C ALA A 228 -4.67 -3.36 -26.29
N ASN A 229 -4.70 -4.26 -27.28
CA ASN A 229 -3.54 -5.08 -27.64
C ASN A 229 -2.59 -4.39 -28.62
N GLN A 230 -2.98 -3.23 -29.17
CA GLN A 230 -2.15 -2.46 -30.08
C GLN A 230 -1.46 -1.33 -29.32
N PRO A 231 -0.17 -1.09 -29.58
CA PRO A 231 0.57 -0.02 -28.94
C PRO A 231 -0.01 1.35 -29.36
N PRO A 232 -0.06 2.33 -28.44
CA PRO A 232 -0.30 3.72 -28.78
C PRO A 232 0.80 4.30 -29.67
N ALA A 233 0.48 5.40 -30.38
CA ALA A 233 1.46 6.14 -31.17
C ALA A 233 2.31 7.03 -30.25
N TYR A 234 3.35 6.44 -29.66
CA TYR A 234 4.24 7.15 -28.75
C TYR A 234 5.12 8.17 -29.47
N GLU A 235 5.27 9.36 -28.87
CA GLU A 235 6.22 10.40 -29.29
C GLU A 235 7.41 10.52 -28.32
N ALA A 236 7.38 9.76 -27.22
CA ALA A 236 8.40 9.71 -26.18
C ALA A 236 8.43 8.31 -25.56
N ALA A 237 9.49 7.99 -24.83
CA ALA A 237 9.66 6.67 -24.23
C ALA A 237 8.49 6.31 -23.30
N PRO A 238 7.92 5.10 -23.44
CA PRO A 238 6.83 4.66 -22.59
C PRO A 238 7.32 4.30 -21.19
N ILE A 239 6.41 4.37 -20.22
CA ILE A 239 6.65 3.91 -18.85
C ILE A 239 6.12 2.49 -18.73
N ILE A 240 7.03 1.54 -18.49
CA ILE A 240 6.67 0.15 -18.16
C ILE A 240 6.29 0.07 -16.69
N LEU A 241 5.29 -0.75 -16.40
CA LEU A 241 4.85 -1.05 -15.05
C LEU A 241 5.05 -2.53 -14.76
N ASP A 242 5.53 -2.84 -13.57
CA ASP A 242 5.52 -4.20 -13.05
C ASP A 242 4.32 -4.40 -12.12
N THR A 243 3.85 -5.64 -12.05
CA THR A 243 2.74 -6.03 -11.17
C THR A 243 3.22 -6.91 -10.04
N ASN A 244 2.36 -7.09 -9.04
CA ASN A 244 2.64 -8.04 -7.98
C ASN A 244 2.36 -9.49 -8.42
N PHE A 245 2.94 -10.43 -7.69
CA PHE A 245 2.79 -11.86 -7.92
C PHE A 245 1.32 -12.33 -7.98
N LEU A 246 0.42 -11.70 -7.21
CA LEU A 246 -1.01 -12.02 -7.26
C LEU A 246 -1.61 -11.72 -8.63
N ILE A 247 -1.28 -10.58 -9.23
CA ILE A 247 -1.78 -10.22 -10.57
C ILE A 247 -1.20 -11.15 -11.63
N GLU A 248 0.09 -11.47 -11.57
CA GLU A 248 0.74 -12.40 -12.50
C GLU A 248 0.07 -13.78 -12.48
N THR A 249 -0.13 -14.32 -11.27
CA THR A 249 -0.77 -15.62 -11.09
C THR A 249 -2.22 -15.61 -11.55
N LEU A 250 -3.01 -14.60 -11.17
CA LEU A 250 -4.40 -14.48 -11.63
C LEU A 250 -4.47 -14.33 -13.15
N ASN A 251 -3.57 -13.55 -13.75
CA ASN A 251 -3.54 -13.39 -15.20
C ASN A 251 -3.27 -14.72 -15.93
N SER A 252 -2.31 -15.49 -15.42
CA SER A 252 -1.99 -16.83 -15.96
C SER A 252 -3.16 -17.82 -15.87
N MET A 253 -4.11 -17.61 -14.95
CA MET A 253 -5.26 -18.48 -14.73
C MET A 253 -6.47 -18.18 -15.62
N GLY A 254 -6.45 -17.12 -16.45
CA GLY A 254 -7.53 -16.89 -17.41
C GLY A 254 -7.76 -15.47 -17.92
N PHE A 255 -6.87 -14.50 -17.71
CA PHE A 255 -7.08 -13.09 -18.13
C PHE A 255 -6.24 -12.62 -19.34
N GLY A 256 -5.35 -13.42 -19.90
CA GLY A 256 -4.75 -13.16 -21.22
C GLY A 256 -3.28 -13.54 -21.35
N THR A 257 -2.80 -13.70 -22.59
CA THR A 257 -1.43 -14.12 -22.93
C THR A 257 -0.41 -12.99 -22.92
N ASP A 258 -0.86 -11.72 -22.89
CA ASP A 258 0.00 -10.58 -23.24
C ASP A 258 0.14 -9.57 -22.09
N LEU A 259 0.38 -10.06 -20.86
CA LEU A 259 0.49 -9.20 -19.66
C LEU A 259 1.61 -8.17 -19.80
N ALA A 260 2.81 -8.62 -20.14
CA ALA A 260 3.99 -7.75 -20.28
C ALA A 260 3.75 -6.64 -21.31
N LEU A 261 3.10 -6.97 -22.41
CA LEU A 261 2.75 -6.04 -23.49
C LEU A 261 1.73 -4.99 -23.00
N LYS A 262 0.64 -5.42 -22.36
CA LYS A 262 -0.39 -4.49 -21.84
C LYS A 262 0.10 -3.57 -20.72
N LEU A 263 1.13 -3.97 -19.98
CA LEU A 263 1.66 -3.16 -18.88
C LEU A 263 2.45 -1.93 -19.35
N GLN A 264 2.91 -1.93 -20.61
CA GLN A 264 3.60 -0.80 -21.22
C GLN A 264 2.66 0.38 -21.53
N TRP A 265 1.36 0.13 -21.71
CA TRP A 265 0.35 1.16 -22.03
C TRP A 265 -0.98 0.93 -21.31
N ILE A 266 -0.90 0.52 -20.04
CA ILE A 266 -2.09 0.11 -19.31
C ILE A 266 -3.17 1.20 -19.29
N HIS A 267 -4.43 0.79 -19.40
CA HIS A 267 -5.57 1.67 -19.23
C HIS A 267 -5.48 2.40 -17.87
N PRO A 268 -5.88 3.70 -17.76
CA PRO A 268 -5.74 4.47 -16.52
C PRO A 268 -6.33 3.77 -15.28
N THR A 269 -7.43 3.03 -15.42
CA THR A 269 -8.01 2.25 -14.32
C THR A 269 -7.06 1.19 -13.76
N GLY A 270 -6.26 0.57 -14.63
CA GLY A 270 -5.25 -0.39 -14.24
C GLY A 270 -4.08 0.28 -13.53
N LEU A 271 -3.62 1.42 -14.02
CA LEU A 271 -2.60 2.25 -13.35
C LEU A 271 -3.05 2.64 -11.93
N ALA A 272 -4.31 3.07 -11.78
CA ALA A 272 -4.91 3.34 -10.47
C ALA A 272 -4.89 2.10 -9.56
N GLY A 273 -5.19 0.93 -10.12
CA GLY A 273 -5.17 -0.34 -9.40
C GLY A 273 -3.78 -0.74 -8.89
N ILE A 274 -2.76 -0.62 -9.75
CA ILE A 274 -1.35 -0.89 -9.40
C ILE A 274 -0.91 0.08 -8.30
N GLY A 275 -1.17 1.37 -8.47
CA GLY A 275 -0.84 2.40 -7.47
C GLY A 275 -1.46 2.15 -6.10
N LEU A 276 -2.77 1.82 -6.05
CA LEU A 276 -3.46 1.49 -4.80
C LEU A 276 -2.91 0.23 -4.13
N SER A 277 -2.54 -0.78 -4.93
CA SER A 277 -1.94 -2.01 -4.43
C SER A 277 -0.58 -1.76 -3.79
N ILE A 278 0.27 -0.96 -4.47
CA ILE A 278 1.59 -0.57 -3.99
C ILE A 278 1.48 0.24 -2.70
N VAL A 279 0.59 1.24 -2.65
CA VAL A 279 0.39 2.06 -1.44
C VAL A 279 -0.16 1.21 -0.28
N GLY A 280 -1.15 0.35 -0.55
CA GLY A 280 -1.69 -0.58 0.43
C GLY A 280 -0.60 -1.49 1.00
N TRP A 281 0.21 -2.11 0.14
CA TRP A 281 1.33 -2.94 0.54
C TRP A 281 2.39 -2.17 1.34
N GLY A 282 2.77 -0.97 0.88
CA GLY A 282 3.78 -0.14 1.54
C GLY A 282 3.39 0.27 2.97
N LEU A 283 2.10 0.49 3.23
CA LEU A 283 1.59 0.79 4.59
C LEU A 283 1.73 -0.39 5.57
N LEU A 284 1.88 -1.63 5.08
CA LEU A 284 2.08 -2.83 5.91
C LEU A 284 3.55 -3.08 6.26
N LEU A 285 4.48 -2.34 5.66
CA LEU A 285 5.88 -2.44 6.04
C LEU A 285 6.07 -2.07 7.52
N PRO A 286 6.96 -2.77 8.24
CA PRO A 286 7.26 -2.51 9.65
C PRO A 286 8.13 -1.25 9.83
N ILE A 287 7.64 -0.14 9.32
CA ILE A 287 8.25 1.19 9.37
C ILE A 287 7.64 1.94 10.55
N PRO A 288 8.42 2.44 11.51
CA PRO A 288 7.88 3.18 12.65
C PRO A 288 6.92 4.30 12.23
N GLY A 289 5.73 4.32 12.82
CA GLY A 289 4.64 5.25 12.49
C GLY A 289 3.75 4.83 11.30
N PHE A 290 4.06 3.74 10.60
CA PHE A 290 3.16 3.14 9.60
C PHE A 290 2.22 2.14 10.29
N PRO A 291 1.07 1.80 9.66
CA PRO A 291 0.20 0.75 10.15
C PRO A 291 0.92 -0.59 10.41
N GLY A 292 1.84 -1.00 9.53
CA GLY A 292 2.61 -2.24 9.67
C GLY A 292 3.39 -2.36 10.99
N ASP A 293 4.05 -1.29 11.42
CA ASP A 293 4.74 -1.26 12.72
C ASP A 293 3.77 -1.29 13.91
N ARG A 294 2.60 -0.65 13.81
CA ARG A 294 1.56 -0.76 14.85
C ARG A 294 0.91 -2.14 14.90
N ILE A 295 0.80 -2.84 13.77
CA ILE A 295 0.41 -4.25 13.74
C ILE A 295 1.48 -5.11 14.44
N LEU A 296 2.76 -4.79 14.27
CA LEU A 296 3.84 -5.46 15.00
C LEU A 296 3.71 -5.26 16.52
N HIS A 297 3.37 -4.05 16.98
CA HIS A 297 3.03 -3.77 18.37
C HIS A 297 1.83 -4.59 18.87
N ALA A 298 0.81 -4.79 18.03
CA ALA A 298 -0.30 -5.66 18.36
C ALA A 298 0.14 -7.14 18.49
N LEU A 299 1.01 -7.63 17.60
CA LEU A 299 1.43 -9.04 17.53
C LEU A 299 2.47 -9.42 18.60
N ILE A 300 3.50 -8.61 18.81
CA ILE A 300 4.58 -8.89 19.78
C ILE A 300 4.20 -8.38 21.16
N GLY A 301 3.74 -7.13 21.25
CA GLY A 301 3.37 -6.47 22.49
C GLY A 301 4.28 -5.28 22.77
N PRO A 302 3.75 -4.20 23.37
CA PRO A 302 4.51 -2.96 23.58
C PRO A 302 5.69 -3.15 24.53
N ILE A 303 5.51 -3.86 25.65
CA ILE A 303 6.57 -4.16 26.62
C ILE A 303 7.72 -4.91 25.93
N GLU A 304 7.39 -6.00 25.25
CA GLU A 304 8.36 -6.86 24.56
C GLU A 304 9.05 -6.12 23.40
N MET A 305 8.37 -5.21 22.71
CA MET A 305 8.98 -4.33 21.70
C MET A 305 9.91 -3.27 22.29
N THR A 306 9.74 -2.92 23.56
CA THR A 306 10.62 -1.98 24.28
C THR A 306 11.78 -2.64 24.99
N HIS A 307 11.79 -3.98 25.08
CA HIS A 307 12.90 -4.71 25.68
C HIS A 307 14.20 -4.51 24.87
N GLU A 308 15.31 -4.21 25.56
CA GLU A 308 16.59 -3.78 24.95
C GLU A 308 17.09 -4.73 23.85
N SER A 309 16.98 -6.03 24.09
CA SER A 309 17.38 -7.06 23.12
C SER A 309 16.55 -7.01 21.83
N ASN A 310 15.24 -6.84 21.94
CA ASN A 310 14.33 -6.82 20.79
C ASN A 310 14.44 -5.50 20.03
N GLN A 311 14.63 -4.39 20.74
CA GLN A 311 14.92 -3.10 20.10
C GLN A 311 16.20 -3.16 19.27
N THR A 312 17.26 -3.76 19.83
CA THR A 312 18.55 -3.94 19.14
C THR A 312 18.40 -4.89 17.94
N SER A 313 17.64 -5.97 18.07
CA SER A 313 17.37 -6.90 16.96
C SER A 313 16.60 -6.22 15.82
N LEU A 314 15.51 -5.53 16.14
CA LEU A 314 14.72 -4.77 15.16
C LEU A 314 15.57 -3.69 14.50
N PHE A 315 16.43 -3.02 15.26
CA PHE A 315 17.38 -2.05 14.74
C PHE A 315 18.35 -2.66 13.71
N ILE A 316 19.02 -3.76 14.07
CA ILE A 316 19.95 -4.46 13.17
C ILE A 316 19.22 -4.96 11.92
N SER A 317 18.00 -5.49 12.08
CA SER A 317 17.18 -5.96 10.97
C SER A 317 16.81 -4.83 10.01
N THR A 318 16.39 -3.66 10.53
CA THR A 318 16.08 -2.49 9.68
C THR A 318 17.33 -2.00 8.95
N LEU A 319 18.49 -1.99 9.60
CA LEU A 319 19.75 -1.60 8.95
C LEU A 319 20.15 -2.58 7.85
N ALA A 320 20.04 -3.89 8.10
CA ALA A 320 20.32 -4.91 7.09
C ALA A 320 19.39 -4.79 5.88
N PHE A 321 18.10 -4.55 6.12
CA PHE A 321 17.12 -4.35 5.05
C PHE A 321 17.39 -3.06 4.26
N LEU A 322 17.77 -1.97 4.93
CA LEU A 322 18.21 -0.75 4.27
C LEU A 322 19.41 -1.01 3.35
N LEU A 323 20.44 -1.70 3.84
CA LEU A 323 21.62 -2.03 3.03
C LEU A 323 21.24 -2.92 1.83
N LEU A 324 20.34 -3.89 2.02
CA LEU A 324 19.84 -4.74 0.95
C LEU A 324 19.16 -3.90 -0.14
N ILE A 325 18.23 -3.02 0.23
CA ILE A 325 17.54 -2.15 -0.75
C ILE A 325 18.55 -1.29 -1.51
N PHE A 326 19.48 -0.63 -0.80
CA PHE A 326 20.47 0.26 -1.43
C PHE A 326 21.42 -0.44 -2.40
N ILE A 327 21.66 -1.75 -2.22
CA ILE A 327 22.49 -2.54 -3.13
C ILE A 327 21.65 -3.14 -4.28
N SER A 328 20.35 -3.33 -4.07
CA SER A 328 19.50 -4.11 -5.00
C SER A 328 18.73 -3.26 -6.00
N THR A 329 18.54 -1.97 -5.75
CA THR A 329 17.73 -1.11 -6.64
C THR A 329 18.16 0.35 -6.62
N GLU A 330 17.96 1.02 -7.75
CA GLU A 330 18.09 2.47 -7.89
C GLU A 330 16.73 3.21 -7.80
N TYR A 331 15.64 2.46 -7.56
CA TYR A 331 14.29 3.02 -7.47
C TYR A 331 14.11 3.90 -6.24
N TRP A 332 14.12 5.20 -6.48
CA TRP A 332 14.10 6.26 -5.45
C TRP A 332 13.03 6.11 -4.36
N PRO A 333 11.76 5.75 -4.67
CA PRO A 333 10.73 5.57 -3.64
C PRO A 333 11.10 4.52 -2.59
N TRP A 334 11.75 3.42 -2.98
CA TRP A 334 12.21 2.39 -2.05
C TRP A 334 13.38 2.87 -1.21
N LEU A 335 14.33 3.58 -1.82
CA LEU A 335 15.45 4.21 -1.10
C LEU A 335 14.94 5.22 -0.05
N LEU A 336 13.94 6.03 -0.41
CA LEU A 336 13.30 6.99 0.50
C LEU A 336 12.59 6.28 1.66
N LEU A 337 11.79 5.24 1.38
CA LEU A 337 11.10 4.48 2.43
C LEU A 337 12.10 3.79 3.37
N ALA A 338 13.16 3.19 2.84
CA ALA A 338 14.23 2.59 3.63
C ALA A 338 14.90 3.64 4.53
N ALA A 339 15.24 4.81 3.97
CA ALA A 339 15.85 5.91 4.72
C ALA A 339 14.94 6.43 5.84
N ILE A 340 13.63 6.61 5.58
CA ILE A 340 12.64 7.01 6.59
C ILE A 340 12.52 5.93 7.68
N ALA A 341 12.50 4.66 7.30
CA ALA A 341 12.41 3.54 8.24
C ALA A 341 13.60 3.52 9.19
N ALA A 342 14.82 3.64 8.65
CA ALA A 342 16.01 3.78 9.46
C ALA A 342 15.92 5.02 10.34
N TRP A 343 15.75 6.22 9.76
CA TRP A 343 15.73 7.48 10.51
C TRP A 343 14.79 7.44 11.71
N ARG A 344 13.55 6.97 11.52
CA ARG A 344 12.57 6.89 12.60
C ARG A 344 12.95 5.85 13.65
N ARG A 345 13.58 4.73 13.26
CA ARG A 345 14.08 3.73 14.21
C ARG A 345 15.28 4.25 15.01
N PHE A 346 16.13 5.08 14.42
CA PHE A 346 17.23 5.77 15.11
C PHE A 346 16.77 6.93 16.01
N SER A 347 15.56 7.45 15.82
CA SER A 347 14.98 8.53 16.62
C SER A 347 13.64 8.12 17.27
N PRO A 348 13.66 7.15 18.20
CA PRO A 348 12.44 6.56 18.76
C PRO A 348 11.56 7.55 19.53
N GLU A 349 12.15 8.62 20.08
CA GLU A 349 11.38 9.69 20.74
C GLU A 349 10.38 10.40 19.80
N GLN A 350 10.60 10.33 18.48
CA GLN A 350 9.74 10.93 17.48
C GLN A 350 8.61 9.98 17.01
N THR A 351 8.62 8.72 17.45
CA THR A 351 7.63 7.70 17.09
C THR A 351 7.05 7.06 18.34
N PRO A 352 6.03 7.70 18.95
CA PRO A 352 5.45 7.20 20.19
C PRO A 352 4.67 5.90 19.94
N SER A 353 4.67 5.03 20.94
CA SER A 353 3.95 3.74 20.92
C SER A 353 2.43 3.96 20.89
N PRO A 354 1.67 3.01 20.32
CA PRO A 354 0.21 3.07 20.39
C PRO A 354 -0.26 2.95 21.85
N PHE A 355 -1.30 3.71 22.21
CA PHE A 355 -1.84 3.69 23.57
C PHE A 355 -2.89 2.58 23.75
N ILE A 356 -2.49 1.47 24.37
CA ILE A 356 -3.34 0.31 24.62
C ILE A 356 -3.87 0.36 26.05
N VAL A 357 -5.18 0.17 26.22
CA VAL A 357 -5.86 0.31 27.51
C VAL A 357 -5.84 -0.99 28.32
N ASP A 358 -5.98 -2.14 27.65
CA ASP A 358 -5.99 -3.48 28.27
C ASP A 358 -4.86 -4.32 27.67
N GLU A 359 -3.65 -4.18 28.22
CA GLU A 359 -2.51 -5.01 27.84
C GLU A 359 -2.61 -6.40 28.46
N TYR A 360 -3.20 -6.52 29.66
CA TYR A 360 -3.44 -7.80 30.35
C TYR A 360 -4.24 -8.80 29.49
N ALA A 361 -5.22 -8.36 28.70
CA ALA A 361 -5.97 -9.23 27.81
C ALA A 361 -5.07 -9.97 26.78
N GLY A 362 -3.89 -9.42 26.48
CA GLY A 362 -2.95 -9.95 25.50
C GLY A 362 -3.56 -10.06 24.10
N LEU A 363 -3.01 -10.97 23.31
CA LEU A 363 -3.57 -11.35 22.01
C LEU A 363 -3.84 -12.86 21.99
N ASN A 364 -5.10 -13.24 21.78
CA ASN A 364 -5.44 -14.65 21.66
C ASN A 364 -4.86 -15.26 20.37
N GLU A 365 -4.53 -16.55 20.43
CA GLU A 365 -3.83 -17.25 19.34
C GLU A 365 -4.60 -17.18 18.00
N VAL A 366 -5.93 -17.25 18.05
CA VAL A 366 -6.78 -17.15 16.85
C VAL A 366 -6.64 -15.78 16.17
N SER A 367 -6.70 -14.67 16.92
CA SER A 367 -6.56 -13.34 16.30
C SER A 367 -5.12 -13.10 15.87
N MET A 368 -4.14 -13.59 16.64
CA MET A 368 -2.72 -13.53 16.25
C MET A 368 -2.50 -14.19 14.90
N ARG A 369 -3.03 -15.41 14.71
CA ARG A 369 -2.93 -16.13 13.44
C ARG A 369 -3.66 -15.40 12.31
N GLN A 370 -4.87 -14.87 12.54
CA GLN A 370 -5.64 -14.15 11.52
C GLN A 370 -4.92 -12.87 11.05
N ILE A 371 -4.45 -12.05 11.99
CA ILE A 371 -3.74 -10.80 11.69
C ILE A 371 -2.41 -11.13 11.00
N GLY A 372 -1.62 -12.05 11.57
CA GLY A 372 -0.33 -12.46 11.04
C GLY A 372 -0.43 -13.08 9.65
N SER A 373 -1.40 -13.97 9.41
CA SER A 373 -1.58 -14.62 8.11
C SER A 373 -2.02 -13.63 7.03
N LEU A 374 -2.93 -12.70 7.35
CA LEU A 374 -3.39 -11.71 6.39
C LEU A 374 -2.28 -10.70 6.07
N LEU A 375 -1.54 -10.24 7.08
CA LEU A 375 -0.35 -9.40 6.91
C LEU A 375 0.66 -10.09 5.98
N LEU A 376 1.03 -11.33 6.29
CA LEU A 376 2.00 -12.10 5.51
C LEU A 376 1.49 -12.35 4.08
N ALA A 377 0.22 -12.72 3.92
CA ALA A 377 -0.38 -12.97 2.62
C ALA A 377 -0.30 -11.73 1.72
N ILE A 378 -0.66 -10.54 2.23
CA ILE A 378 -0.55 -9.30 1.45
C ILE A 378 0.92 -8.96 1.19
N LEU A 379 1.81 -9.10 2.18
CA LEU A 379 3.23 -8.77 1.98
C LEU A 379 3.91 -9.65 0.92
N VAL A 380 3.58 -10.94 0.89
CA VAL A 380 4.15 -11.91 -0.07
C VAL A 380 3.49 -11.78 -1.44
N LEU A 381 2.16 -11.87 -1.49
CA LEU A 381 1.42 -11.87 -2.77
C LEU A 381 1.38 -10.50 -3.42
N GLY A 382 1.44 -9.44 -2.61
CA GLY A 382 1.38 -8.06 -3.03
C GLY A 382 2.73 -7.40 -3.27
N TYR A 383 3.83 -8.14 -3.17
CA TYR A 383 5.17 -7.60 -3.40
C TYR A 383 5.27 -6.98 -4.80
N PRO A 384 5.58 -5.68 -4.92
CA PRO A 384 5.53 -4.95 -6.19
C PRO A 384 6.82 -5.01 -7.02
N GLY A 385 7.80 -5.83 -6.63
CA GLY A 385 9.11 -5.87 -7.29
C GLY A 385 10.08 -4.79 -6.78
N LEU A 386 11.31 -4.84 -7.31
CA LEU A 386 12.36 -3.87 -7.00
C LEU A 386 12.21 -2.58 -7.82
N GLU A 387 11.67 -2.67 -9.04
CA GLU A 387 11.47 -1.54 -9.94
C GLU A 387 10.04 -1.56 -10.50
N PRO A 388 9.03 -1.19 -9.69
CA PRO A 388 7.61 -1.25 -10.07
C PRO A 388 7.25 -0.44 -11.32
N SER A 389 8.09 0.52 -11.68
CA SER A 389 7.97 1.28 -12.91
C SER A 389 9.33 1.82 -13.36
N HIS A 390 9.53 1.84 -14.68
CA HIS A 390 10.75 2.34 -15.32
C HIS A 390 10.45 2.80 -16.75
N GLU A 391 11.39 3.50 -17.37
CA GLU A 391 11.29 3.96 -18.75
C GLU A 391 11.83 2.87 -19.69
N LEU A 392 11.14 2.60 -20.79
CA LEU A 392 11.62 1.61 -21.78
C LEU A 392 12.77 2.22 -22.59
N GLU A 393 13.97 1.69 -22.41
CA GLU A 393 15.10 1.97 -23.29
C GLU A 393 14.89 1.33 -24.68
N GLY A 394 15.36 1.98 -25.74
CA GLY A 394 15.27 1.43 -27.10
C GLY A 394 13.84 1.28 -27.65
N TRP A 395 12.87 2.01 -27.09
CA TRP A 395 11.46 1.92 -27.48
C TRP A 395 11.19 2.26 -28.97
N ASP A 396 12.06 3.10 -29.57
CA ASP A 396 12.05 3.52 -30.97
C ASP A 396 13.05 2.73 -31.84
N GLU A 397 13.62 1.64 -31.31
CA GLU A 397 14.48 0.75 -32.09
C GLU A 397 13.71 0.11 -33.24
N GLY A 398 14.41 -0.07 -34.36
CA GLY A 398 13.84 -0.60 -35.60
C GLY A 398 13.63 -2.11 -35.54
N LEU A 399 13.97 -2.79 -36.63
CA LEU A 399 13.82 -4.24 -36.71
C LEU A 399 14.93 -4.96 -35.92
N SER A 400 14.57 -5.92 -35.08
CA SER A 400 15.56 -6.82 -34.49
C SER A 400 16.07 -7.78 -35.57
N THR A 401 17.38 -8.02 -35.57
CA THR A 401 18.03 -8.99 -36.46
C THR A 401 18.65 -10.15 -35.67
N ASP A 402 18.35 -10.25 -34.37
CA ASP A 402 18.98 -11.23 -33.48
C ASP A 402 18.58 -12.67 -33.82
N THR A 403 17.36 -12.84 -34.35
CA THR A 403 16.83 -14.13 -34.80
C THR A 403 17.31 -14.51 -36.20
N TRP A 404 17.94 -13.58 -36.93
CA TRP A 404 18.34 -13.83 -38.31
C TRP A 404 19.62 -14.69 -38.38
N PRO A 405 19.67 -15.68 -39.27
CA PRO A 405 20.84 -16.54 -39.37
C PRO A 405 22.04 -15.77 -39.92
N SER A 406 23.16 -15.82 -39.18
CA SER A 406 24.43 -15.21 -39.60
C SER A 406 25.16 -16.01 -40.69
N PHE A 407 24.88 -17.31 -40.79
CA PHE A 407 25.45 -18.20 -41.80
C PHE A 407 24.41 -19.22 -42.26
N MET A 408 24.43 -19.55 -43.55
CA MET A 408 23.66 -20.66 -44.12
C MET A 408 24.57 -21.58 -44.93
N GLY A 409 24.32 -22.88 -44.81
CA GLY A 409 24.85 -23.90 -45.70
C GLY A 409 23.86 -24.21 -46.82
N PHE A 410 24.36 -24.61 -47.98
CA PHE A 410 23.54 -25.08 -49.09
C PHE A 410 23.41 -26.61 -49.00
N GLU A 411 22.19 -27.12 -49.06
CA GLU A 411 21.92 -28.55 -49.28
C GLU A 411 21.50 -28.73 -50.75
N ASP A 412 22.20 -29.59 -51.48
CA ASP A 412 21.93 -29.87 -52.90
C ASP A 412 21.86 -28.62 -53.83
N GLY A 413 22.59 -27.56 -53.46
CA GLY A 413 22.65 -26.30 -54.22
C GLY A 413 21.47 -25.35 -53.98
N GLN A 414 20.60 -25.65 -53.03
CA GLN A 414 19.49 -24.80 -52.59
C GLN A 414 19.59 -24.50 -51.09
N ALA A 415 19.00 -23.38 -50.67
CA ALA A 415 18.87 -22.99 -49.27
C ALA A 415 17.61 -22.13 -49.11
N GLU A 416 16.86 -22.35 -48.04
CA GLU A 416 15.66 -21.59 -47.69
C GLU A 416 15.90 -20.87 -46.36
N VAL A 417 15.50 -19.61 -46.28
CA VAL A 417 15.64 -18.78 -45.08
C VAL A 417 14.34 -18.06 -44.77
N GLU A 418 13.93 -18.17 -43.52
CA GLU A 418 12.84 -17.39 -42.96
C GLU A 418 13.45 -16.25 -42.14
N LEU A 419 13.10 -15.01 -42.50
CA LEU A 419 13.53 -13.82 -41.78
C LEU A 419 12.32 -13.24 -41.09
N THR A 420 12.14 -13.56 -39.80
CA THR A 420 11.03 -13.02 -39.01
C THR A 420 11.20 -11.51 -38.86
N LEU A 421 10.13 -10.76 -39.14
CA LEU A 421 10.11 -9.30 -39.00
C LEU A 421 9.57 -8.94 -37.62
N GLU A 422 10.44 -8.98 -36.61
CA GLU A 422 10.14 -8.60 -35.24
C GLU A 422 10.77 -7.24 -34.91
N PRO A 423 9.97 -6.23 -34.51
CA PRO A 423 10.50 -4.98 -33.96
C PRO A 423 11.31 -5.23 -32.69
N ALA A 424 12.47 -4.56 -32.59
CA ALA A 424 13.23 -4.47 -31.35
C ALA A 424 12.52 -3.54 -30.34
N GLY A 425 11.95 -2.44 -30.84
CA GLY A 425 11.14 -1.50 -30.06
C GLY A 425 9.65 -1.82 -30.05
N ILE A 426 8.85 -0.88 -29.55
CA ILE A 426 7.38 -0.98 -29.50
C ILE A 426 6.69 -0.24 -30.65
N MET A 427 7.44 0.63 -31.34
CA MET A 427 6.91 1.39 -32.47
C MET A 427 6.72 0.48 -33.69
N PRO A 428 5.63 0.66 -34.47
CA PRO A 428 5.46 -0.08 -35.71
C PRO A 428 6.61 0.22 -36.66
N VAL A 429 7.24 -0.83 -37.17
CA VAL A 429 8.37 -0.71 -38.09
C VAL A 429 7.87 -0.99 -39.50
N SER A 430 8.08 -0.01 -40.38
CA SER A 430 7.85 -0.14 -41.82
C SER A 430 9.17 0.08 -42.54
N GLY A 431 9.41 -0.65 -43.61
CA GLY A 431 10.68 -0.55 -44.31
C GLY A 431 10.77 -1.43 -45.54
N TRP A 432 12.00 -1.65 -45.97
CA TRP A 432 12.30 -2.54 -47.08
C TRP A 432 13.52 -3.37 -46.78
N LEU A 433 13.44 -4.66 -47.11
CA LEU A 433 14.56 -5.57 -47.14
C LEU A 433 15.17 -5.54 -48.53
N GLN A 434 16.47 -5.29 -48.60
CA GLN A 434 17.24 -5.41 -49.84
C GLN A 434 18.21 -6.57 -49.71
N MET A 435 18.11 -7.53 -50.61
CA MET A 435 18.98 -8.69 -50.63
C MET A 435 19.99 -8.58 -51.78
N ARG A 436 21.27 -8.85 -51.49
CA ARG A 436 22.33 -8.86 -52.51
C ARG A 436 23.25 -10.05 -52.31
N VAL A 437 23.52 -10.77 -53.40
CA VAL A 437 24.55 -11.82 -53.42
C VAL A 437 25.90 -11.17 -53.73
N GLU A 438 26.86 -11.27 -52.81
CA GLU A 438 28.24 -10.82 -53.01
C GLU A 438 29.20 -12.02 -52.98
N GLY A 439 29.99 -12.22 -54.05
CA GLY A 439 30.92 -13.35 -54.15
C GLY A 439 31.44 -13.61 -55.58
N ALA A 440 32.44 -14.48 -55.72
CA ALA A 440 33.01 -14.85 -57.01
C ALA A 440 31.94 -15.50 -57.93
N PRO A 441 31.93 -15.21 -59.23
CA PRO A 441 30.79 -15.44 -60.14
C PRO A 441 30.66 -16.89 -60.61
N THR A 442 31.06 -17.87 -59.81
CA THR A 442 31.15 -19.26 -60.25
C THR A 442 29.84 -20.05 -60.14
N GLY A 443 28.76 -19.47 -59.57
CA GLY A 443 27.53 -20.20 -59.24
C GLY A 443 26.20 -19.67 -59.79
N GLY A 444 26.14 -18.50 -60.44
CA GLY A 444 24.88 -17.99 -61.04
C GLY A 444 23.70 -17.90 -60.06
N TRP A 445 23.98 -17.62 -58.78
CA TRP A 445 23.00 -17.66 -57.68
C TRP A 445 21.86 -16.67 -57.92
N GLN A 446 20.63 -17.13 -57.69
CA GLN A 446 19.41 -16.35 -57.79
C GLN A 446 18.63 -16.45 -56.49
N ILE A 447 18.13 -15.32 -56.01
CA ILE A 447 17.26 -15.24 -54.84
C ILE A 447 15.83 -15.24 -55.35
N TYR A 448 15.00 -16.14 -54.81
CA TYR A 448 13.58 -16.19 -55.09
C TYR A 448 12.82 -15.95 -53.80
N SER A 449 11.93 -14.96 -53.80
CA SER A 449 10.96 -14.72 -52.74
C SER A 449 9.72 -14.12 -53.38
N GLU A 450 8.55 -14.51 -52.87
CA GLU A 450 7.26 -13.98 -53.33
C GLU A 450 7.11 -12.47 -53.05
N CYS A 451 7.89 -11.93 -52.12
CA CYS A 451 7.86 -10.51 -51.75
C CYS A 451 8.78 -9.62 -52.61
N LEU A 452 9.78 -10.19 -53.30
CA LEU A 452 10.79 -9.40 -54.02
C LEU A 452 10.22 -8.81 -55.33
N ASP A 453 10.41 -7.50 -55.51
CA ASP A 453 10.10 -6.83 -56.78
C ASP A 453 11.21 -7.00 -57.84
N ASP A 454 11.00 -6.44 -59.04
CA ASP A 454 11.99 -6.44 -60.14
C ASP A 454 13.34 -5.77 -59.78
N ARG A 455 13.40 -5.05 -58.66
CA ARG A 455 14.60 -4.38 -58.13
C ARG A 455 15.28 -5.18 -57.02
N GLY A 456 14.74 -6.34 -56.64
CA GLY A 456 15.26 -7.17 -55.55
C GLY A 456 14.96 -6.59 -54.17
N VAL A 457 13.85 -5.88 -54.02
CA VAL A 457 13.42 -5.24 -52.78
C VAL A 457 12.09 -5.84 -52.31
N CYS A 458 12.02 -6.22 -51.03
CA CYS A 458 10.79 -6.67 -50.37
C CYS A 458 10.34 -5.58 -49.39
N ARG A 459 9.14 -5.03 -49.58
CA ARG A 459 8.57 -4.01 -48.70
C ARG A 459 7.69 -4.66 -47.64
N PHE A 460 7.82 -4.20 -46.40
CA PHE A 460 6.93 -4.55 -45.31
C PHE A 460 6.44 -3.26 -44.65
N ASP A 461 5.19 -3.29 -44.16
CA ASP A 461 4.56 -2.15 -43.51
C ASP A 461 3.97 -2.61 -42.16
N ASP A 462 4.09 -1.77 -41.16
CA ASP A 462 3.49 -1.87 -39.82
C ASP A 462 3.74 -3.19 -39.06
N ALA A 463 4.98 -3.72 -39.10
CA ALA A 463 5.37 -4.82 -38.24
C ALA A 463 5.35 -4.39 -36.76
N THR A 464 4.70 -5.16 -35.89
CA THR A 464 4.54 -4.85 -34.45
C THR A 464 4.81 -6.08 -33.59
N GLN A 465 5.12 -5.90 -32.29
CA GLN A 465 5.30 -7.04 -31.38
C GLN A 465 4.06 -7.96 -31.26
N ALA A 466 2.85 -7.41 -31.46
CA ALA A 466 1.61 -8.17 -31.44
C ALA A 466 1.28 -8.87 -32.77
N SER A 467 1.94 -8.48 -33.86
CA SER A 467 1.76 -9.02 -35.21
C SER A 467 3.09 -8.97 -35.95
N PRO A 468 4.03 -9.89 -35.65
CA PRO A 468 5.28 -10.00 -36.40
C PRO A 468 5.00 -10.38 -37.85
N GLY A 469 5.85 -9.89 -38.75
CA GLY A 469 5.71 -10.04 -40.21
C GLY A 469 6.54 -11.15 -40.81
#